data_AF-A0A1M6YPK7-F1
#
_entry.id   AF-A0A1M6YPK7-F1
#
_cell.length_a   1.000
_cell.length_b   1.000
_cell.length_c   1.000
_cell.angle_alpha   90.00
_cell.angle_beta   90.00
_cell.angle_gamma   90.00
#
_symmetry.space_group_name_H-M   'P 1'
#
loop_
_entity.id
_entity.type
_entity.pdbx_description
1 polymer ?
#
loop_
_entity_poly.entity_id
_entity_poly.type
_entity_poly.pdbx_seq_one_letter_code
_entity_poly.pdbx_strand_id
1 'polypeptide(L)' 'MVGLSCSAYFNFPNLILSIEALKAEFASLDIAVGGRALAIENLDSINKYPNTMCIHSLPELEDMLQSSCFVVA' A
#
# COMPACT_ATOMS: atom_id res chain seq x y z
N MET A 1 8.69 -1.11 -6.38
CA MET A 1 7.41 -0.87 -5.69
C MET A 1 6.50 -2.07 -5.83
N VAL A 2 5.69 -2.38 -4.83
CA VAL A 2 4.64 -3.42 -4.88
C VAL A 2 3.29 -2.83 -4.47
N GLY A 3 2.21 -3.36 -5.07
CA GLY A 3 0.83 -2.96 -4.74
C GLY A 3 0.13 -4.06 -3.94
N LEU A 4 -0.46 -3.68 -2.80
CA LEU A 4 -1.35 -4.51 -2.00
C LEU A 4 -2.76 -3.94 -2.07
N SER A 5 -3.77 -4.81 -2.19
CA SER A 5 -5.17 -4.39 -2.22
C SER A 5 -5.99 -5.16 -1.20
N CYS A 6 -6.81 -4.44 -0.43
CA CYS A 6 -7.74 -5.04 0.52
C CYS A 6 -9.17 -4.56 0.25
N SER A 7 -10.01 -5.46 -0.24
CA SER A 7 -11.42 -5.16 -0.55
C SER A 7 -12.38 -5.53 0.57
N ALA A 8 -12.01 -6.46 1.44
CA ALA A 8 -12.85 -6.96 2.52
C ALA A 8 -12.21 -6.70 3.87
N TYR A 9 -12.94 -6.02 4.76
CA TYR A 9 -12.43 -5.55 6.05
C TYR A 9 -11.80 -6.66 6.91
N PHE A 10 -12.41 -7.84 6.96
CA PHE A 10 -11.89 -8.96 7.76
C PHE A 10 -10.51 -9.47 7.30
N ASN A 11 -10.04 -9.08 6.10
CA ASN A 11 -8.68 -9.38 5.62
C ASN A 11 -7.64 -8.34 6.08
N PHE A 12 -8.05 -7.27 6.77
CA PHE A 12 -7.13 -6.23 7.23
C PHE A 12 -6.00 -6.77 8.14
N PRO A 13 -6.22 -7.72 9.07
CA PRO A 13 -5.12 -8.34 9.81
C PRO A 13 -4.10 -9.03 8.91
N ASN A 14 -4.55 -9.72 7.86
CA ASN A 14 -3.66 -10.39 6.90
C ASN A 14 -2.88 -9.39 6.04
N LEU A 15 -3.48 -8.23 5.74
CA LEU A 15 -2.80 -7.12 5.08
C LEU A 15 -1.63 -6.61 5.93
N ILE A 16 -1.84 -6.40 7.23
CA ILE A 16 -0.78 -5.96 8.15
C ILE A 16 0.36 -6.99 8.20
N LEU A 17 0.04 -8.28 8.35
CA LEU A 17 1.06 -9.34 8.33
C LEU A 17 1.85 -9.36 7.01
N SER A 18 1.19 -9.10 5.89
CA SER A 18 1.86 -9.03 4.58
C SER A 18 2.82 -7.84 4.49
N ILE A 19 2.42 -6.67 5.00
CA ILE A 19 3.29 -5.48 5.06
C ILE A 19 4.51 -5.76 5.95
N GLU A 20 4.30 -6.36 7.13
CA GLU A 20 5.37 -6.70 8.06
C GLU A 20 6.37 -7.69 7.45
N ALA A 21 5.89 -8.74 6.78
CA ALA A 21 6.74 -9.70 6.08
C ALA A 21 7.56 -9.02 4.97
N LEU A 22 6.93 -8.17 4.15
CA LEU A 22 7.62 -7.44 3.08
C LEU A 22 8.68 -6.49 3.64
N LYS A 23 8.42 -5.79 4.75
CA LYS A 23 9.40 -4.89 5.37
C LYS A 23 10.55 -5.63 6.06
N ALA A 24 10.29 -6.84 6.58
CA ALA A 24 11.33 -7.67 7.16
C ALA A 24 12.34 -8.16 6.11
N GLU A 25 11.88 -8.47 4.89
CA GLU A 25 12.74 -8.96 3.82
C GLU A 25 13.29 -7.84 2.93
N PHE A 26 12.50 -6.78 2.69
CA PHE A 26 12.81 -5.67 1.78
C PHE A 26 12.53 -4.31 2.44
N ALA A 27 13.39 -3.91 3.38
CA ALA A 27 13.19 -2.69 4.17
C ALA A 27 13.02 -1.40 3.34
N SER A 28 13.69 -1.29 2.18
CA SER A 28 13.61 -0.13 1.28
C SER A 28 12.53 -0.23 0.21
N LEU A 29 11.73 -1.30 0.18
CA LEU A 29 10.70 -1.49 -0.84
C LEU A 29 9.52 -0.54 -0.61
N ASP A 30 9.19 0.26 -1.62
CA ASP A 30 7.96 1.05 -1.64
C ASP A 30 6.74 0.14 -1.73
N ILE A 31 5.81 0.31 -0.79
CA ILE A 31 4.56 -0.44 -0.73
C ILE A 31 3.38 0.53 -0.92
N ALA A 32 2.61 0.29 -1.97
CA ALA A 32 1.36 0.96 -2.26
C ALA A 32 0.19 0.12 -1.73
N VAL A 33 -0.69 0.69 -0.91
CA VAL A 33 -1.81 -0.03 -0.30
C VAL A 33 -3.12 0.64 -0.70
N GLY A 34 -4.01 -0.11 -1.35
CA GLY A 34 -5.32 0.39 -1.79
C GLY A 34 -6.47 -0.52 -1.40
N GLY A 35 -7.68 -0.12 -1.78
CA GLY A 35 -8.87 -0.95 -1.69
C GLY A 35 -9.94 -0.44 -0.73
N ARG A 36 -11.17 -0.95 -0.92
CA ARG A 36 -12.37 -0.44 -0.23
C ARG A 36 -12.34 -0.60 1.29
N ALA A 37 -11.59 -1.58 1.80
CA ALA A 37 -11.48 -1.80 3.24
C ALA A 37 -10.78 -0.62 3.95
N LEU A 38 -9.91 0.11 3.24
CA LEU A 38 -9.19 1.27 3.78
C LEU A 38 -10.10 2.47 4.08
N ALA A 39 -11.30 2.52 3.52
CA ALA A 39 -12.27 3.59 3.80
C ALA A 39 -12.90 3.46 5.20
N ILE A 40 -12.79 2.28 5.82
CA ILE A 40 -13.42 1.96 7.11
C ILE A 40 -12.40 2.08 8.25
N GLU A 41 -11.12 1.81 7.96
CA GLU A 41 -10.05 1.78 8.95
C GLU A 41 -9.30 3.10 9.08
N ASN A 42 -8.65 3.26 10.24
CA ASN A 42 -7.74 4.36 10.45
C ASN A 42 -6.40 4.09 9.75
N LEU A 43 -6.05 4.95 8.78
CA LEU A 43 -4.83 4.90 7.99
C LEU A 43 -3.55 4.94 8.86
N ASP A 44 -3.66 5.38 10.11
CA ASP A 44 -2.58 5.38 11.11
C ASP A 44 -1.89 4.00 11.23
N SER A 45 -2.65 2.91 11.10
CA SER A 45 -2.10 1.54 11.16
C SER A 45 -1.16 1.21 10.02
N ILE A 46 -1.32 1.85 8.86
CA ILE A 46 -0.49 1.64 7.66
C ILE A 46 0.62 2.71 7.57
N ASN A 47 0.30 3.96 7.92
CA ASN A 47 1.22 5.10 7.84
C ASN A 47 2.42 4.99 8.80
N LYS A 48 2.35 4.13 9.83
CA LYS A 48 3.49 3.84 10.71
C LYS A 48 4.64 3.10 10.02
N TYR A 49 4.39 2.46 8.87
CA TYR A 49 5.42 1.71 8.14
C TYR A 49 6.16 2.65 7.16
N PRO A 50 7.51 2.73 7.22
CA PRO A 50 8.28 3.59 6.32
C PRO A 50 8.17 3.10 4.88
N ASN A 51 8.19 4.01 3.90
CA ASN A 51 8.03 3.68 2.47
C ASN A 51 6.72 2.89 2.20
N THR A 52 5.65 3.24 2.91
CA THR A 52 4.31 2.69 2.68
C THR A 52 3.35 3.85 2.45
N MET A 53 2.56 3.77 1.40
CA MET A 53 1.61 4.79 0.98
C MET A 53 0.21 4.18 0.87
N CYS A 54 -0.79 4.90 1.36
CA CYS A 54 -2.19 4.56 1.14
C CYS A 54 -2.68 5.27 -0.13
N ILE A 55 -3.40 4.54 -0.97
CA ILE A 55 -3.95 5.02 -2.23
C ILE A 55 -5.47 4.90 -2.16
N HIS A 56 -6.15 6.02 -2.39
CA HIS A 56 -7.60 6.11 -2.34
C HIS A 56 -8.23 5.98 -3.73
N SER A 57 -7.48 6.21 -4.79
CA SER A 57 -7.98 6.14 -6.17
C SER A 57 -6.91 5.74 -7.19
N LEU A 58 -7.35 5.23 -8.35
CA LEU A 58 -6.42 4.92 -9.45
C LEU A 58 -5.71 6.17 -10.02
N PRO A 59 -6.38 7.33 -10.22
CA PRO A 59 -5.70 8.54 -10.66
C PRO A 59 -4.57 8.98 -9.71
N GLU A 60 -4.79 8.89 -8.39
CA GLU A 60 -3.75 9.17 -7.40
C GLU A 60 -2.53 8.24 -7.58
N LEU A 61 -2.77 6.94 -7.78
CA LEU A 61 -1.68 5.99 -8.08
C LEU A 61 -0.95 6.36 -9.38
N GLU A 62 -1.68 6.74 -10.43
CA GLU A 62 -1.10 7.15 -11.71
C GLU A 62 -0.21 8.39 -11.55
N ASP A 63 -0.64 9.41 -10.82
CA ASP A 63 0.15 10.61 -10.53
C ASP A 63 1.44 10.26 -9.77
N MET A 64 1.34 9.36 -8.77
CA MET A 64 2.50 8.88 -8.01
C MET A 64 3.49 8.09 -8.87
N LEU A 65 3.00 7.24 -9.75
CA LEU A 65 3.81 6.48 -10.70
C LEU A 65 4.46 7.38 -11.75
N GLN A 66 3.77 8.40 -12.23
CA GLN A 66 4.33 9.33 -13.23
C GLN A 66 5.42 10.22 -12.63
N SER A 67 5.27 10.63 -11.36
CA SER A 67 6.32 11.36 -10.63
C SER A 67 7.55 10.49 -10.32
N SER A 68 7.38 9.17 -10.29
CA SER A 68 8.42 8.18 -10.04
C SER A 68 8.80 7.50 -11.36
N CYS A 69 9.73 8.08 -12.13
CA CYS A 69 10.16 7.60 -13.45
C CYS A 69 10.23 6.05 -13.58
N PHE A 70 9.15 5.42 -14.03
CA PHE A 70 9.09 4.00 -14.35
C PHE A 70 8.28 3.78 -15.62
N VAL A 71 8.92 3.17 -16.62
CA VAL A 71 8.29 2.66 -17.82
C VAL A 71 7.66 1.32 -17.47
N VAL A 72 6.33 1.23 -17.58
CA VAL A 72 5.60 -0.04 -17.49
C VAL A 72 5.73 -0.72 -18.87
N ALA A 73 6.29 -1.93 -18.90
CA ALA A 73 6.36 -2.79 -20.08
C ALA A 73 5.08 -3.61 -20.25
#